data_AF-A0AAP5QRD5-F1
#
_entry.id   AF-A0AAP5QRD5-F1
#
_cell.length_a   1.000
_cell.length_b   1.000
_cell.length_c   1.000
_cell.angle_alpha   90.00
_cell.angle_beta   90.00
_cell.angle_gamma   90.00
#
_symmetry.space_group_name_H-M   'P 1'
#
loop_
_entity.id
_entity.type
_entity.pdbx_description
1 polymer ?
#
loop_
_entity_poly.entity_id
_entity_poly.type
_entity_poly.pdbx_seq_one_letter_code
_entity_poly.pdbx_strand_id
1 'polypeptide(L)'
;MKKFAGVRSLDDMRTQAIEAGWKFDEKAYHKENSDYVFLYGKTKDDIMVAINTFNGHFFVYNNATDESIATHLSERFDQESWYVEILNIVNKPYVKKERL
;
A
#
# COMPACT_ATOMS: atom_id res chain seq x y z
N MET A 1 6.31 -9.17 -12.12
CA MET A 1 5.48 -9.30 -10.91
C MET A 1 6.14 -10.12 -9.79
N LYS A 2 6.38 -9.48 -8.64
CA LYS A 2 6.83 -10.13 -7.39
C LYS A 2 5.72 -11.04 -6.85
N LYS A 3 6.07 -12.23 -6.36
CA LYS A 3 5.10 -13.14 -5.71
C LYS A 3 4.93 -12.76 -4.25
N PHE A 4 3.69 -12.69 -3.79
CA PHE A 4 3.33 -12.43 -2.40
C PHE A 4 2.54 -13.60 -1.81
N ALA A 5 2.61 -13.76 -0.49
CA ALA A 5 1.87 -14.82 0.22
C ALA A 5 0.40 -14.45 0.49
N GLY A 6 0.05 -13.17 0.38
CA GLY A 6 -1.30 -12.64 0.61
C GLY A 6 -1.26 -11.22 1.19
N VAL A 7 -2.43 -10.66 1.47
CA VAL A 7 -2.60 -9.32 2.07
C VAL A 7 -2.27 -9.37 3.57
N ARG A 8 -1.68 -8.29 4.10
CA ARG A 8 -1.45 -8.11 5.54
C ARG A 8 -2.75 -7.80 6.30
N SER A 9 -2.77 -8.03 7.60
CA SER A 9 -3.87 -7.53 8.44
C SER A 9 -3.78 -6.01 8.58
N LEU A 10 -4.89 -5.36 8.94
CA LEU A 10 -4.94 -3.91 9.14
C LEU A 10 -3.87 -3.40 10.11
N ASP A 11 -3.73 -4.03 11.29
CA ASP A 11 -2.72 -3.64 12.28
C ASP A 11 -1.28 -3.84 11.81
N ASP A 12 -1.03 -4.87 11.01
CA ASP A 12 0.29 -5.14 10.43
C ASP A 12 0.59 -4.11 9.33
N MET A 13 -0.38 -3.80 8.45
CA MET A 13 -0.26 -2.72 7.47
C MET A 13 0.05 -1.38 8.14
N ARG A 14 -0.68 -1.02 9.21
CA ARG A 14 -0.43 0.20 9.99
C ARG A 14 1.01 0.23 10.51
N THR A 15 1.46 -0.86 11.12
CA THR A 15 2.82 -0.97 11.68
C THR A 15 3.87 -0.78 10.60
N GLN A 16 3.74 -1.51 9.48
CA GLN A 16 4.67 -1.42 8.35
C GLN A 16 4.68 -0.03 7.71
N ALA A 17 3.53 0.63 7.60
CA ALA A 17 3.44 1.99 7.07
C ALA A 17 4.16 3.00 7.97
N ILE A 18 3.93 2.95 9.28
CA ILE A 18 4.58 3.85 10.25
C ILE A 18 6.10 3.62 10.28
N GLU A 19 6.55 2.36 10.30
CA GLU A 19 7.97 2.00 10.23
C GLU A 19 8.63 2.50 8.93
N ALA A 20 7.88 2.44 7.83
CA ALA A 20 8.31 3.00 6.56
C ALA A 20 8.21 4.54 6.53
N GLY A 21 7.69 5.23 7.55
CA GLY A 21 7.59 6.69 7.59
C GLY A 21 6.39 7.27 6.83
N TRP A 22 5.39 6.46 6.53
CA TRP A 22 4.10 6.93 6.00
C TRP A 22 3.16 7.33 7.14
N LYS A 23 2.30 8.33 6.88
CA LYS A 23 1.09 8.51 7.67
C LYS A 23 0.06 7.47 7.25
N PHE A 24 -0.71 6.96 8.21
CA PHE A 24 -1.73 5.93 8.00
C PHE A 24 -3.07 6.45 8.53
N ASP A 25 -4.08 6.56 7.67
CA ASP A 25 -5.42 7.02 8.02
C ASP A 25 -6.47 5.91 7.79
N GLU A 26 -7.22 5.63 8.86
CA GLU A 26 -8.26 4.61 8.93
C GLU A 26 -9.64 5.21 9.22
N LYS A 27 -9.79 6.53 9.12
CA LYS A 27 -11.04 7.21 9.42
C LYS A 27 -12.17 6.66 8.56
N ALA A 28 -11.95 6.48 7.26
CA ALA A 28 -12.94 5.91 6.36
C ALA A 28 -13.32 4.48 6.77
N TYR A 29 -12.34 3.66 7.15
CA TYR A 29 -12.55 2.30 7.62
C TYR A 29 -13.44 2.24 8.88
N HIS A 30 -13.12 3.02 9.90
CA HIS A 30 -13.82 2.95 11.19
C HIS A 30 -15.11 3.78 11.28
N LYS A 31 -15.22 4.87 10.51
CA LYS A 31 -16.33 5.84 10.65
C LYS A 31 -17.31 5.84 9.49
N GLU A 32 -16.90 5.37 8.32
CA GLU A 32 -17.68 5.51 7.08
C GLU A 32 -18.07 4.15 6.49
N ASN A 33 -17.83 3.04 7.21
CA ASN A 33 -18.05 1.66 6.74
C ASN A 33 -17.38 1.40 5.37
N SER A 34 -16.20 1.98 5.17
CA SER A 34 -15.40 1.81 3.95
C SER A 34 -14.42 0.67 4.10
N ASP A 35 -14.06 0.04 2.98
CA ASP A 35 -12.99 -0.96 2.91
C ASP A 35 -11.60 -0.35 2.74
N TYR A 36 -11.51 0.99 2.77
CA TYR A 36 -10.30 1.72 2.42
C TYR A 36 -9.58 2.35 3.61
N VAL A 37 -8.25 2.31 3.51
CA VAL A 37 -7.30 3.06 4.33
C VAL A 37 -6.36 3.85 3.43
N PHE A 38 -5.73 4.89 3.98
CA PHE A 38 -4.94 5.82 3.20
C PHE A 38 -3.51 5.96 3.71
N LEU A 39 -2.54 5.95 2.79
CA LEU A 39 -1.15 6.36 3.05
C LEU A 39 -0.86 7.71 2.43
N TYR A 40 -0.14 8.58 3.15
CA TYR A 40 0.28 9.88 2.61
C TYR A 40 1.49 10.46 3.37
N GLY A 41 2.02 11.57 2.85
CA GLY A 41 2.94 12.45 3.57
C GLY A 41 4.38 11.98 3.68
N LYS A 42 4.79 10.95 2.91
CA LYS A 42 6.19 10.48 2.87
C LYS A 42 6.98 11.00 1.66
N THR A 43 6.37 11.04 0.48
CA THR A 43 7.09 11.35 -0.76
C THR A 43 7.20 12.86 -0.99
N LYS A 44 8.21 13.28 -1.75
CA LYS A 44 8.34 14.66 -2.23
C LYS A 44 7.28 15.03 -3.26
N ASP A 45 6.74 14.02 -3.95
CA ASP A 45 5.76 14.16 -5.02
C ASP A 45 4.32 14.28 -4.51
N ASP A 46 4.14 14.42 -3.19
CA ASP A 46 2.85 14.59 -2.50
C ASP A 46 1.80 13.58 -2.98
N ILE A 47 2.10 12.28 -2.82
CA ILE A 47 1.18 11.23 -3.24
C ILE A 47 0.30 10.74 -2.10
N MET A 48 -0.93 10.37 -2.45
CA MET A 48 -1.85 9.64 -1.59
C MET A 48 -2.10 8.24 -2.15
N VAL A 49 -2.14 7.25 -1.28
CA VAL A 49 -2.40 5.86 -1.64
C VAL A 49 -3.69 5.41 -0.98
N ALA A 50 -4.70 5.05 -1.76
CA ALA A 50 -5.91 4.42 -1.27
C ALA A 50 -5.76 2.90 -1.37
N ILE A 51 -5.86 2.19 -0.24
CA ILE A 51 -5.65 0.74 -0.14
C ILE A 51 -6.96 0.09 0.29
N ASN A 52 -7.44 -0.88 -0.48
CA ASN A 52 -8.53 -1.75 -0.07
C ASN A 52 -8.00 -2.88 0.82
N THR A 53 -8.49 -2.98 2.05
CA THR A 53 -7.94 -3.88 3.08
C THR A 53 -8.28 -5.35 2.84
N PHE A 54 -9.28 -5.66 2.01
CA PHE A 54 -9.74 -7.04 1.78
C PHE A 54 -8.99 -7.73 0.65
N ASN A 55 -8.70 -7.01 -0.43
CA ASN A 55 -8.04 -7.57 -1.61
C ASN A 55 -6.61 -7.05 -1.82
N GLY A 56 -6.17 -6.06 -1.04
CA GLY A 56 -4.83 -5.48 -1.17
C GLY A 56 -4.63 -4.69 -2.47
N HIS A 57 -5.70 -4.39 -3.19
CA HIS A 57 -5.64 -3.49 -4.33
C HIS A 57 -5.41 -2.08 -3.81
N PHE A 58 -4.62 -1.31 -4.54
CA PHE A 58 -4.41 0.09 -4.24
C PHE A 58 -4.37 0.94 -5.50
N PHE A 59 -4.64 2.22 -5.28
CA PHE A 59 -4.54 3.31 -6.23
C PHE A 59 -3.63 4.38 -5.65
N VAL A 60 -2.80 4.99 -6.49
CA VAL A 60 -1.87 6.05 -6.12
C VAL A 60 -2.28 7.30 -6.87
N TYR A 61 -2.53 8.37 -6.14
CA TYR A 61 -2.96 9.65 -6.65
C TYR A 61 -1.87 10.69 -6.42
N ASN A 62 -1.73 11.62 -7.36
CA ASN A 62 -1.01 12.85 -7.14
C ASN A 62 -1.94 13.82 -6.39
N ASN A 63 -1.60 14.28 -5.18
CA ASN A 63 -2.49 15.17 -4.40
C ASN A 63 -2.70 16.54 -5.06
N ALA A 64 -1.76 17.01 -5.88
CA ALA A 64 -1.88 18.32 -6.52
C ALA A 64 -2.85 18.30 -7.70
N THR A 65 -2.94 17.18 -8.43
CA THR A 65 -3.79 17.07 -9.64
C THR A 65 -5.03 16.18 -9.44
N ASP A 66 -5.08 15.40 -8.36
CA ASP A 66 -6.10 14.36 -8.12
C ASP A 66 -6.12 13.26 -9.20
N GLU A 67 -5.05 13.15 -9.98
CA GLU A 67 -4.93 12.13 -11.03
C GLU A 67 -4.34 10.83 -10.48
N SER A 68 -4.94 9.70 -10.89
CA SER A 68 -4.39 8.38 -10.61
C SER A 68 -3.14 8.13 -11.46
N ILE A 69 -1.99 7.99 -10.81
CA ILE A 69 -0.69 7.81 -11.45
C ILE A 69 -0.23 6.35 -11.45
N ALA A 70 -0.72 5.53 -10.52
CA ALA A 70 -0.39 4.12 -10.44
C ALA A 70 -1.50 3.29 -9.77
N THR A 71 -1.45 1.99 -9.99
CA THR A 71 -2.28 0.97 -9.34
C THR A 71 -1.40 -0.19 -8.94
N HIS A 72 -1.94 -1.12 -8.13
CA HIS A 72 -1.28 -2.39 -7.80
C HIS A 72 -0.82 -3.25 -9.00
N LEU A 73 -1.29 -2.95 -10.22
CA LEU A 73 -0.91 -3.64 -11.47
C LEU A 73 0.13 -2.86 -12.31
N SER A 74 0.64 -1.74 -11.81
CA SER A 74 1.52 -0.86 -12.57
C SER A 74 2.96 -1.37 -12.61
N GLU A 75 3.29 -2.18 -13.62
CA GLU A 75 4.64 -2.76 -13.78
C GLU A 75 5.72 -1.70 -14.06
N ARG A 76 5.35 -0.54 -14.63
CA ARG A 76 6.31 0.53 -14.95
C ARG A 76 7.01 1.13 -13.72
N PHE A 77 6.47 0.90 -12.52
CA PHE A 77 7.03 1.40 -11.26
C PHE A 77 7.71 0.31 -10.42
N ASP A 78 7.93 -0.89 -10.96
CA ASP A 78 8.55 -2.01 -10.23
C ASP A 78 9.98 -1.70 -9.73
N GLN A 79 10.64 -0.68 -10.29
CA GLN A 79 11.96 -0.19 -9.86
C GLN A 79 11.90 1.03 -8.93
N GLU A 80 10.73 1.64 -8.78
CA GLU A 80 10.55 2.81 -7.92
C GLU A 80 10.46 2.40 -6.46
N SER A 81 11.37 2.92 -5.65
CA SER A 81 11.46 2.57 -4.22
C SER A 81 10.14 2.77 -3.47
N TRP A 82 9.45 3.89 -3.70
CA TRP A 82 8.17 4.21 -3.07
C TRP A 82 7.07 3.19 -3.45
N TYR A 83 7.06 2.69 -4.68
CA TYR A 83 6.06 1.73 -5.16
C TYR A 83 6.33 0.34 -4.58
N VAL A 84 7.59 -0.07 -4.56
CA VAL A 84 8.03 -1.32 -3.92
C VAL A 84 7.71 -1.32 -2.42
N GLU A 85 7.86 -0.18 -1.75
CA GLU A 85 7.47 -0.02 -0.35
C GLU A 85 5.97 -0.21 -0.15
N ILE A 86 5.10 0.43 -0.94
CA ILE A 86 3.65 0.24 -0.86
C ILE A 86 3.30 -1.24 -1.03
N LEU A 87 3.90 -1.90 -2.01
CA LEU A 87 3.70 -3.33 -2.21
C LEU A 87 4.07 -4.17 -0.98
N ASN A 88 5.17 -3.85 -0.28
CA ASN A 88 5.60 -4.57 0.92
C ASN A 88 4.77 -4.22 2.17
N ILE A 89 4.23 -2.99 2.24
CA ILE A 89 3.29 -2.56 3.28
C ILE A 89 1.96 -3.30 3.12
N VAL A 90 1.48 -3.51 1.90
CA VAL A 90 0.19 -4.16 1.66
C VAL A 90 0.31 -5.68 1.72
N ASN A 91 1.40 -6.24 1.22
CA ASN A 91 1.51 -7.68 1.01
C ASN A 91 2.53 -8.35 1.94
N LYS A 92 2.22 -9.58 2.33
CA LYS A 92 3.14 -10.48 3.03
C LYS A 92 4.19 -11.00 2.04
N PRO A 93 5.48 -10.97 2.39
CA PRO A 93 6.53 -11.54 1.54
C PRO A 93 6.28 -13.03 1.32
N TYR A 94 6.49 -13.51 0.10
CA TYR A 94 6.48 -14.93 -0.18
C TYR A 94 7.78 -15.56 0.32
N VAL A 95 7.68 -16.44 1.33
CA VAL A 95 8.81 -17.25 1.80
C VAL A 95 8.63 -18.66 1.24
N LYS A 96 9.54 -19.08 0.35
CA LYS A 96 9.55 -20.45 -0.17
C LYS A 96 9.94 -21.37 0.99
N LYS A 97 8.99 -22.17 1.49
CA LYS A 97 9.32 -23.23 2.46
C LYS A 97 10.13 -24.29 1.73
N GLU A 98 11.42 -24.40 2.06
CA GLU A 98 12.21 -25.57 1.67
C GLU A 98 11.66 -26.77 2.45
N ARG A 99 11.23 -27.81 1.74
CA ARG A 99 10.83 -29.07 2.37
C ARG A 99 12.13 -29.73 2.84
N LEU A 100 12.29 -29.85 4.17
CA LEU A 100 13.27 -30.72 4.81
C LEU A 100 12.95 -32.19 4.51
#